data_AF-A0A9W9IWJ9-F1
#
_entry.id   AF-A0A9W9IWJ9-F1
#
_cell.length_a   1.000
_cell.length_b   1.000
_cell.length_c   1.000
_cell.angle_alpha   90.00
_cell.angle_beta   90.00
_cell.angle_gamma   90.00
#
_symmetry.space_group_name_H-M   'P 1'
#
loop_
_entity.id
_entity.type
_entity.pdbx_description
1 polymer ?
#
loop_
_entity_poly.entity_id
_entity_poly.type
_entity_poly.pdbx_seq_one_letter_code
_entity_poly.pdbx_strand_id
1 'polypeptide(L)'
;MKEPIPSPANIPPSPLSPLKQLRFLVIGGGSRGNAYARAVTTVTPGVIHAIAEPHAFKRREFEGQEFTDWREWVQWELERRKRATQNNDNAAYASPTPVGVDGVFICTLDETHVGILQAIAPLQLHILCEKPLALSLDDCLTVYRALQPPEGPNNTPQAPKNIFSIGHVLRYSPHNILLRKLLLTDRVIGDIVSLEHCEPVGWWHFSHSYVRGNWRRATPAGDGSLLTKSCHDIDFILWLLCSPPSPEPSSNQAHKPHFPRSISSAGTMTQFRQKHKPVSAGNATNCLSCPAERDCNYSAVKIYNDRHLATGHTAWPVDIVCPDIEDVFRVQGGKAAESLLLARLGEDYDRNTMSDSNIAARPWYGRCVYEADNDVCDDQVVTFAWDDEEVAPHRLAKTASFHMIAPTEKQCERRGRVYGTSGEVSYDSTTISVYDFATAETTVFDVPKPPPGQNESHGGGDFGLAKQFVSAVEAVEGGLDVETAQWRFVGCSLEEAVRSHAVVFAAEEARREERVVKWESWWGEKLRVSAAAWKA
;
A
#
# COMPACT_ATOMS: atom_id res chain seq x y z
N MET A 1 19.16 0.94 5.62
CA MET A 1 19.99 2.16 5.52
C MET A 1 19.31 3.07 4.50
N LYS A 2 18.87 4.27 4.88
CA LYS A 2 18.52 5.34 3.92
C LYS A 2 19.80 5.85 3.25
N GLU A 3 19.67 6.65 2.19
CA GLU A 3 20.73 7.58 1.80
C GLU A 3 21.31 8.23 3.08
N PRO A 4 22.62 8.14 3.33
CA PRO A 4 23.20 8.83 4.47
C PRO A 4 23.07 10.34 4.24
N ILE A 5 22.04 10.94 4.83
CA ILE A 5 21.98 12.39 4.96
C ILE A 5 23.17 12.76 5.84
N PRO A 6 24.05 13.69 5.43
CA PRO A 6 25.08 14.20 6.32
C PRO A 6 24.38 14.73 7.58
N SER A 7 24.81 14.25 8.74
CA SER A 7 24.34 14.79 10.01
C SER A 7 24.54 16.32 9.96
N PRO A 8 23.50 17.14 10.13
CA PRO A 8 23.72 18.56 10.35
C PRO A 8 24.58 18.68 11.60
N ALA A 9 25.68 19.43 11.49
CA ALA A 9 26.46 19.80 12.64
C ALA A 9 25.55 20.48 13.67
N ASN A 10 25.62 20.01 14.91
CA ASN A 10 25.21 20.69 16.15
C ASN A 10 23.78 21.28 16.19
N ILE A 11 22.79 20.42 16.41
CA ILE A 11 21.65 20.80 17.26
C ILE A 11 21.99 20.27 18.66
N PRO A 12 22.10 21.11 19.70
CA PRO A 12 22.31 20.62 21.06
C PRO A 12 21.19 19.65 21.41
N PRO A 13 21.46 18.52 22.10
CA PRO A 13 20.38 17.71 22.64
C PRO A 13 19.52 18.62 23.53
N SER A 14 18.24 18.77 23.14
CA SER A 14 17.24 19.38 24.01
C SER A 14 17.29 18.67 25.37
N PRO A 15 17.14 19.37 26.51
CA PRO A 15 17.11 18.72 27.82
C PRO A 15 16.04 17.62 27.79
N LEU A 16 16.46 16.38 27.97
CA LEU A 16 15.62 15.19 27.89
C LEU A 16 14.51 15.27 28.95
N SER A 17 13.38 15.87 28.59
CA SER A 17 12.07 15.46 29.09
C SER A 17 11.96 13.94 28.86
N PRO A 18 11.47 13.14 29.81
CA PRO A 18 11.23 11.72 29.54
C PRO A 18 10.35 11.63 28.30
N LEU A 19 10.87 11.00 27.23
CA LEU A 19 10.18 10.92 25.94
C LEU A 19 8.78 10.36 26.18
N LYS A 20 7.76 11.11 25.73
CA LYS A 20 6.37 10.71 25.81
C LYS A 20 6.21 9.33 25.16
N GLN A 21 5.67 8.37 25.91
CA GLN A 21 5.32 7.06 25.37
C GLN A 21 4.27 7.23 24.26
N LEU A 22 4.65 6.99 23.01
CA LEU A 22 3.77 7.10 21.85
C LEU A 22 2.75 5.96 21.83
N ARG A 23 1.48 6.30 21.62
CA ARG A 23 0.34 5.36 21.62
C ARG A 23 -0.37 5.38 20.29
N PHE A 24 -0.61 4.22 19.71
CA PHE A 24 -1.24 4.08 18.41
C PHE A 24 -2.55 3.29 18.47
N LEU A 25 -3.52 3.71 17.67
CA LEU A 25 -4.71 2.94 17.33
C LEU A 25 -4.43 2.14 16.06
N VAL A 26 -4.90 0.88 16.01
CA VAL A 26 -5.05 0.13 14.76
C VAL A 26 -6.54 0.07 14.41
N ILE A 27 -6.90 0.44 13.19
CA ILE A 27 -8.24 0.23 12.63
C ILE A 27 -8.12 -0.86 11.57
N GLY A 28 -8.68 -2.04 11.83
CA GLY A 28 -8.52 -3.25 11.02
C GLY A 28 -7.40 -4.16 11.51
N GLY A 29 -7.75 -5.25 12.19
CA GLY A 29 -6.85 -6.25 12.78
C GLY A 29 -6.53 -7.41 11.82
N GLY A 30 -6.58 -7.19 10.51
CA GLY A 30 -6.19 -8.19 9.52
C GLY A 30 -4.67 -8.39 9.44
N SER A 31 -4.22 -9.12 8.40
CA SER A 31 -2.80 -9.39 8.14
C SER A 31 -1.94 -8.11 8.16
N ARG A 32 -2.41 -7.03 7.55
CA ARG A 32 -1.67 -5.76 7.53
C ARG A 32 -1.67 -5.03 8.87
N GLY A 33 -2.81 -4.97 9.57
CA GLY A 33 -2.88 -4.37 10.91
C GLY A 33 -1.93 -5.06 11.89
N ASN A 34 -1.87 -6.39 11.83
CA ASN A 34 -0.90 -7.19 12.57
C ASN A 34 0.55 -6.90 12.18
N ALA A 35 0.85 -6.80 10.88
CA ALA A 35 2.19 -6.50 10.40
C ALA A 35 2.70 -5.15 10.93
N TYR A 36 1.89 -4.09 10.84
CA TYR A 36 2.27 -2.79 11.38
C TYR A 36 2.32 -2.76 12.91
N ALA A 37 1.40 -3.41 13.61
CA ALA A 37 1.45 -3.53 15.07
C ALA A 37 2.72 -4.23 15.56
N ARG A 38 3.10 -5.33 14.89
CA ARG A 38 4.36 -6.04 15.13
C ARG A 38 5.55 -5.13 14.87
N ALA A 39 5.56 -4.39 13.75
CA ALA A 39 6.63 -3.45 13.45
C ALA A 39 6.77 -2.35 14.52
N VAL A 40 5.66 -1.73 14.93
CA VAL A 40 5.67 -0.71 15.98
C VAL A 40 6.26 -1.26 17.27
N THR A 41 5.78 -2.40 17.74
CA THR A 41 6.16 -2.96 19.06
C THR A 41 7.55 -3.59 19.09
N THR A 42 8.12 -3.96 17.93
CA THR A 42 9.42 -4.67 17.87
C THR A 42 10.58 -3.76 17.49
N VAL A 43 10.37 -2.72 16.67
CA VAL A 43 11.47 -1.89 16.13
C VAL A 43 11.36 -0.40 16.44
N THR A 44 10.41 -0.02 17.30
CA THR A 44 10.19 1.38 17.72
C THR A 44 9.90 1.43 19.23
N PRO A 45 9.98 2.62 19.87
CA PRO A 45 9.54 2.77 21.26
C PRO A 45 8.02 2.89 21.40
N GLY A 46 7.23 2.87 20.32
CA GLY A 46 5.78 3.02 20.35
C GLY A 46 5.02 1.78 20.85
N VAL A 47 3.77 1.97 21.31
CA VAL A 47 2.88 0.88 21.71
C VAL A 47 1.55 0.94 20.96
N ILE A 48 0.94 -0.24 20.75
CA ILE A 48 -0.46 -0.32 20.36
C ILE A 48 -1.30 -0.18 21.62
N HIS A 49 -2.16 0.84 21.65
CA HIS A 49 -2.97 1.20 22.82
C HIS A 49 -4.46 0.89 22.62
N ALA A 50 -4.90 0.82 21.36
CA ALA A 50 -6.28 0.51 21.02
C ALA A 50 -6.38 -0.23 19.67
N ILE A 51 -7.44 -1.01 19.51
CA ILE A 51 -7.82 -1.73 18.29
C ILE A 51 -9.31 -1.51 18.00
N ALA A 52 -9.64 -1.20 16.75
CA ALA A 52 -10.99 -1.23 16.22
C ALA A 52 -11.10 -2.30 15.11
N GLU A 53 -11.76 -3.42 15.40
CA GLU A 53 -11.86 -4.56 14.48
C GLU A 53 -13.15 -5.34 14.77
N PRO A 54 -14.04 -5.59 13.80
CA PRO A 54 -15.32 -6.25 14.05
C PRO A 54 -15.18 -7.73 14.45
N HIS A 55 -14.16 -8.42 13.94
CA HIS A 55 -13.99 -9.84 14.18
C HIS A 55 -13.32 -10.11 15.54
N ALA A 56 -14.09 -10.65 16.49
CA ALA A 56 -13.62 -10.89 17.86
C ALA A 56 -12.33 -11.71 17.93
N PHE A 57 -12.17 -12.71 17.05
CA PHE A 57 -10.92 -13.49 16.98
C PHE A 57 -9.70 -12.59 16.74
N LYS A 58 -9.77 -11.71 15.74
CA LYS A 58 -8.67 -10.84 15.32
C LYS A 58 -8.38 -9.77 16.37
N ARG A 59 -9.41 -9.26 17.05
CA ARG A 59 -9.22 -8.30 18.16
C ARG A 59 -8.36 -8.85 19.29
N ARG A 60 -8.52 -10.14 19.64
CA ARG A 60 -7.78 -10.78 20.75
C ARG A 60 -6.27 -10.89 20.53
N GLU A 61 -5.79 -10.63 19.31
CA GLU A 61 -4.37 -10.58 18.98
C GLU A 61 -3.69 -9.28 19.43
N PHE A 62 -4.49 -8.28 19.84
CA PHE A 62 -4.02 -6.98 20.26
C PHE A 62 -4.27 -6.78 21.77
N GLU A 63 -3.36 -6.07 22.42
CA GLU A 63 -3.53 -5.61 23.80
C GLU A 63 -4.03 -4.17 23.81
N GLY A 64 -4.81 -3.80 24.84
CA GLY A 64 -5.27 -2.42 25.06
C GLY A 64 -6.79 -2.26 24.98
N GLN A 65 -7.25 -1.08 24.58
CA GLN A 65 -8.67 -0.79 24.44
C GLN A 65 -9.24 -1.41 23.17
N GLU A 66 -10.36 -2.13 23.29
CA GLU A 66 -11.00 -2.79 22.17
C GLU A 66 -12.31 -2.10 21.77
N PHE A 67 -12.52 -1.96 20.46
CA PHE A 67 -13.73 -1.43 19.87
C PHE A 67 -14.20 -2.36 18.75
N THR A 68 -15.51 -2.56 18.66
CA THR A 68 -16.09 -3.45 17.63
C THR A 68 -16.26 -2.77 16.28
N ASP A 69 -16.28 -1.44 16.26
CA ASP A 69 -16.33 -0.59 15.07
C ASP A 69 -15.44 0.64 15.29
N TRP A 70 -14.79 1.13 14.24
CA TRP A 70 -14.03 2.38 14.29
C TRP A 70 -14.92 3.58 14.64
N ARG A 71 -16.21 3.54 14.28
CA ARG A 71 -17.18 4.57 14.64
C ARG A 71 -17.39 4.66 16.15
N GLU A 72 -17.39 3.52 16.83
CA GLU A 72 -17.48 3.43 18.28
C GLU A 72 -16.27 4.11 18.93
N TRP A 73 -15.06 3.81 18.42
CA TRP A 73 -13.84 4.47 18.87
C TRP A 73 -13.87 6.00 18.63
N VAL A 74 -14.32 6.46 17.46
CA VAL A 74 -14.43 7.90 17.17
C VAL A 74 -15.35 8.60 18.17
N GLN A 75 -16.53 8.03 18.46
CA GLN A 75 -17.45 8.60 19.46
C GLN A 75 -16.81 8.65 20.85
N TRP A 76 -16.16 7.56 21.25
CA TRP A 76 -15.44 7.47 22.51
C TRP A 76 -14.33 8.54 22.62
N GLU A 77 -13.56 8.75 21.55
CA GLU A 77 -12.46 9.73 21.52
C GLU A 77 -12.99 11.18 21.59
N LEU A 78 -14.10 11.47 20.91
CA LEU A 78 -14.77 12.77 20.99
C LEU A 78 -15.26 13.07 22.42
N GLU A 79 -15.90 12.09 23.06
CA GLU A 79 -16.34 12.23 24.46
C GLU A 79 -15.16 12.38 25.42
N ARG A 80 -14.08 11.62 25.21
CA ARG A 80 -12.85 11.70 26.00
C ARG A 80 -12.24 13.10 25.90
N ARG A 81 -12.12 13.66 24.70
CA ARG A 81 -11.63 15.04 24.48
C ARG A 81 -12.54 16.08 25.13
N LYS A 82 -13.86 15.92 25.03
CA LYS A 82 -14.83 16.79 25.71
C LYS A 82 -14.65 16.79 27.23
N ARG A 83 -14.48 15.60 27.84
CA ARG A 83 -14.17 15.46 29.27
C ARG A 83 -12.84 16.13 29.65
N ALA A 84 -11.80 15.98 28.80
CA ALA A 84 -10.50 16.60 29.02
C ALA A 84 -10.60 18.13 29.12
N THR A 85 -11.34 18.75 28.19
CA THR A 85 -11.55 20.20 28.19
C THR A 85 -12.32 20.65 29.44
N GLN A 86 -13.42 19.96 29.78
CA GLN A 86 -14.23 20.29 30.97
C GLN A 86 -13.44 20.18 32.28
N ASN A 87 -12.53 19.20 32.38
CA ASN A 87 -11.66 19.02 33.54
C ASN A 87 -10.63 20.14 33.68
N ASN A 88 -10.09 20.65 32.58
CA ASN A 88 -9.18 21.80 32.60
C ASN A 88 -9.89 23.07 33.11
N ASP A 89 -11.17 23.23 32.81
CA ASP A 89 -11.97 24.39 33.22
C ASP A 89 -12.45 24.32 34.68
N ASN A 90 -12.56 23.13 35.28
CA ASN A 90 -13.06 22.91 36.65
C ASN A 90 -12.21 21.91 37.45
N ALA A 91 -10.98 22.31 37.78
CA ALA A 91 -9.99 21.46 38.47
C ALA A 91 -10.44 20.87 39.83
N ALA A 92 -11.43 21.46 40.49
CA ALA A 92 -11.92 21.02 41.80
C ALA A 92 -12.73 19.70 41.78
N TYR A 93 -13.20 19.23 40.62
CA TYR A 93 -13.99 17.99 40.47
C TYR A 93 -13.50 17.08 39.32
N ALA A 94 -12.25 17.24 38.90
CA ALA A 94 -11.71 16.52 37.74
C ALA A 94 -11.66 15.01 37.99
N SER A 95 -12.46 14.24 37.24
CA SER A 95 -12.29 12.78 37.15
C SER A 95 -11.10 12.45 36.23
N PRO A 96 -10.31 11.40 36.49
CA PRO A 96 -9.16 11.07 35.63
C PRO A 96 -9.61 10.88 34.17
N THR A 97 -9.10 11.70 33.25
CA THR A 97 -9.39 11.53 31.83
C THR A 97 -8.54 10.38 31.28
N PRO A 98 -9.15 9.36 30.64
CA PRO A 98 -8.38 8.30 30.00
C PRO A 98 -7.38 8.88 28.99
N VAL A 99 -6.23 8.23 28.87
CA VAL A 99 -5.22 8.58 27.87
C VAL A 99 -5.73 8.16 26.48
N GLY A 100 -5.56 9.06 25.50
CA GLY A 100 -5.89 8.79 24.09
C GLY A 100 -4.69 8.24 23.31
N VAL A 101 -4.75 8.35 21.98
CA VAL A 101 -3.69 7.95 21.05
C VAL A 101 -3.07 9.17 20.37
N ASP A 102 -1.85 9.02 19.91
CA ASP A 102 -1.08 10.03 19.17
C ASP A 102 -1.24 9.85 17.65
N GLY A 103 -1.31 8.60 17.20
CA GLY A 103 -1.51 8.26 15.80
C GLY A 103 -2.38 7.04 15.56
N VAL A 104 -2.68 6.81 14.28
CA VAL A 104 -3.54 5.72 13.82
C VAL A 104 -2.97 5.04 12.59
N PHE A 105 -3.09 3.72 12.57
CA PHE A 105 -2.86 2.86 11.42
C PHE A 105 -4.21 2.41 10.88
N ILE A 106 -4.54 2.77 9.64
CA ILE A 106 -5.78 2.37 8.95
C ILE A 106 -5.45 1.22 8.01
N CYS A 107 -5.92 0.03 8.34
CA CYS A 107 -5.58 -1.25 7.70
C CYS A 107 -6.83 -2.05 7.32
N THR A 108 -7.91 -1.36 6.99
CA THR A 108 -9.20 -1.93 6.58
C THR A 108 -9.24 -2.18 5.08
N LEU A 109 -10.40 -2.57 4.55
CA LEU A 109 -10.61 -2.68 3.11
C LEU A 109 -10.76 -1.29 2.47
N ASP A 110 -10.31 -1.19 1.23
CA ASP A 110 -10.15 0.02 0.42
C ASP A 110 -11.37 0.97 0.48
N GLU A 111 -12.58 0.42 0.43
CA GLU A 111 -13.85 1.18 0.42
C GLU A 111 -14.12 1.96 1.71
N THR A 112 -13.43 1.63 2.81
CA THR A 112 -13.65 2.25 4.11
C THR A 112 -12.69 3.40 4.41
N HIS A 113 -11.57 3.50 3.67
CA HIS A 113 -10.49 4.45 3.97
C HIS A 113 -10.99 5.90 4.01
N VAL A 114 -11.77 6.32 3.01
CA VAL A 114 -12.27 7.69 2.87
C VAL A 114 -13.14 8.08 4.07
N GLY A 115 -14.11 7.23 4.42
CA GLY A 115 -15.03 7.48 5.54
C GLY A 115 -14.30 7.56 6.88
N ILE A 116 -13.31 6.70 7.10
CA ILE A 116 -12.46 6.74 8.30
C ILE A 116 -11.64 8.03 8.33
N LEU A 117 -10.90 8.33 7.25
CA LEU A 117 -10.02 9.50 7.16
C LEU A 117 -10.79 10.81 7.38
N GLN A 118 -11.98 10.96 6.77
CA GLN A 118 -12.83 12.13 6.98
C GLN A 118 -13.31 12.24 8.43
N ALA A 119 -13.68 11.14 9.07
CA ALA A 119 -14.16 11.14 10.44
C ALA A 119 -13.06 11.50 11.45
N ILE A 120 -11.81 11.09 11.20
CA ILE A 120 -10.69 11.35 12.11
C ILE A 120 -9.94 12.65 11.80
N ALA A 121 -10.10 13.25 10.62
CA ALA A 121 -9.38 14.45 10.22
C ALA A 121 -9.50 15.60 11.26
N PRO A 122 -10.68 15.89 11.85
CA PRO A 122 -10.80 16.92 12.89
C PRO A 122 -10.01 16.60 14.17
N LEU A 123 -9.66 15.33 14.40
CA LEU A 123 -8.91 14.89 15.58
C LEU A 123 -7.41 15.20 15.48
N GLN A 124 -6.91 15.56 14.28
CA GLN A 124 -5.51 15.94 14.03
C GLN A 124 -4.50 14.90 14.53
N LEU A 125 -4.82 13.61 14.37
CA LEU A 125 -3.90 12.52 14.68
C LEU A 125 -2.84 12.36 13.59
N HIS A 126 -1.69 11.79 13.94
CA HIS A 126 -0.75 11.26 12.94
C HIS A 126 -1.37 10.04 12.26
N ILE A 127 -1.29 9.94 10.93
CA ILE A 127 -2.02 8.92 10.16
C ILE A 127 -1.05 8.13 9.30
N LEU A 128 -1.14 6.81 9.38
CA LEU A 128 -0.67 5.90 8.34
C LEU A 128 -1.88 5.16 7.78
N CYS A 129 -2.16 5.32 6.49
CA CYS A 129 -3.25 4.63 5.81
C CYS A 129 -2.71 3.56 4.86
N GLU A 130 -3.38 2.42 4.75
CA GLU A 130 -3.09 1.45 3.70
C GLU A 130 -3.41 1.97 2.31
N LYS A 131 -2.78 1.35 1.32
CA LYS A 131 -3.03 1.63 -0.10
C LYS A 131 -4.12 0.68 -0.63
N PRO A 132 -4.90 1.10 -1.64
CA PRO A 132 -4.93 2.43 -2.23
C PRO A 132 -5.57 3.46 -1.27
N LEU A 133 -5.27 4.74 -1.44
CA LEU A 133 -5.84 5.83 -0.64
C LEU A 133 -7.37 5.86 -0.74
N ALA A 134 -7.90 5.65 -1.94
CA ALA A 134 -9.33 5.54 -2.22
C ALA A 134 -9.58 4.79 -3.53
N LEU A 135 -10.85 4.48 -3.79
CA LEU A 135 -11.32 3.81 -5.00
C LEU A 135 -11.60 4.75 -6.18
N SER A 136 -11.47 6.06 -5.99
CA SER A 136 -11.63 7.06 -7.04
C SER A 136 -10.67 8.23 -6.85
N LEU A 137 -10.37 8.94 -7.94
CA LEU A 137 -9.56 10.15 -7.87
C LEU A 137 -10.27 11.26 -7.08
N ASP A 138 -11.58 11.41 -7.25
CA ASP A 138 -12.35 12.43 -6.54
C ASP A 138 -12.33 12.20 -5.02
N ASP A 139 -12.37 10.95 -4.58
CA ASP A 139 -12.21 10.59 -3.18
C ASP A 139 -10.79 10.85 -2.68
N CYS A 140 -9.76 10.58 -3.47
CA CYS A 140 -8.38 10.94 -3.13
C CYS A 140 -8.24 12.46 -2.92
N LEU A 141 -8.85 13.26 -3.79
CA LEU A 141 -8.88 14.73 -3.67
C LEU A 141 -9.74 15.20 -2.50
N THR A 142 -10.79 14.48 -2.15
CA THR A 142 -11.62 14.73 -0.98
C THR A 142 -10.84 14.50 0.32
N VAL A 143 -10.12 13.38 0.41
CA VAL A 143 -9.20 13.10 1.51
C VAL A 143 -8.11 14.15 1.60
N TYR A 144 -7.50 14.53 0.46
CA TYR A 144 -6.49 15.58 0.41
C TYR A 144 -6.97 16.85 1.10
N ARG A 145 -8.17 17.33 0.75
CA ARG A 145 -8.79 18.54 1.33
C ARG A 145 -9.13 18.36 2.80
N ALA A 146 -9.71 17.23 3.18
CA ALA A 146 -10.11 16.96 4.55
C ALA A 146 -8.90 16.99 5.52
N LEU A 147 -7.72 16.58 5.03
CA LEU A 147 -6.49 16.57 5.80
C LEU A 147 -5.64 17.84 5.64
N GLN A 148 -6.04 18.78 4.76
CA GLN A 148 -5.38 20.09 4.74
C GLN A 148 -5.70 20.85 6.03
N PRO A 149 -4.75 21.61 6.58
CA PRO A 149 -5.06 22.51 7.67
C PRO A 149 -6.07 23.58 7.19
N PRO A 150 -6.99 24.04 8.06
CA PRO A 150 -7.94 25.09 7.71
C PRO A 150 -7.19 26.35 7.28
N GLU A 151 -7.70 27.05 6.26
CA GLU A 151 -7.12 28.30 5.80
C GLU A 151 -7.03 29.31 6.95
N GLY A 152 -5.87 29.98 7.10
CA GLY A 152 -5.71 31.05 8.07
C GLY A 152 -6.52 32.31 7.69
N PRO A 153 -6.54 33.33 8.57
CA PRO A 153 -7.05 34.65 8.20
C PRO A 153 -6.41 35.09 6.87
N ASN A 154 -7.23 35.55 5.93
CA ASN A 154 -6.83 36.00 4.58
C ASN A 154 -6.34 34.90 3.61
N ASN A 155 -6.84 33.66 3.71
CA ASN A 155 -6.48 32.53 2.82
C ASN A 155 -4.98 32.21 2.84
N THR A 156 -4.34 32.41 4.00
CA THR A 156 -2.92 32.06 4.18
C THR A 156 -2.78 30.55 4.39
N PRO A 157 -1.91 29.86 3.62
CA PRO A 157 -1.63 28.44 3.86
C PRO A 157 -1.07 28.26 5.27
N GLN A 158 -1.67 27.36 6.04
CA GLN A 158 -1.14 26.95 7.34
C GLN A 158 -0.23 25.74 7.17
N ALA A 159 0.76 25.61 8.05
CA ALA A 159 1.58 24.41 8.11
C ALA A 159 0.73 23.20 8.55
N PRO A 160 1.01 22.00 8.02
CA PRO A 160 0.37 20.77 8.49
C PRO A 160 0.67 20.55 9.97
N LYS A 161 -0.30 19.98 10.69
CA LYS A 161 -0.19 19.72 12.15
C LYS A 161 0.12 18.27 12.48
N ASN A 162 0.04 17.38 11.50
CA ASN A 162 0.16 15.95 11.67
C ASN A 162 0.98 15.32 10.55
N ILE A 163 1.63 14.21 10.89
CA ILE A 163 2.32 13.36 9.92
C ILE A 163 1.29 12.52 9.18
N PHE A 164 1.43 12.43 7.87
CA PHE A 164 0.63 11.54 7.04
C PHE A 164 1.54 10.55 6.29
N SER A 165 1.17 9.28 6.27
CA SER A 165 1.84 8.25 5.49
C SER A 165 0.82 7.35 4.81
N ILE A 166 1.22 6.76 3.69
CA ILE A 166 0.44 5.83 2.88
C ILE A 166 1.23 4.54 2.74
N GLY A 167 0.55 3.41 2.56
CA GLY A 167 1.10 2.06 2.38
C GLY A 167 2.02 1.84 1.17
N HIS A 168 2.76 2.85 0.69
CA HIS A 168 3.77 2.75 -0.36
C HIS A 168 5.07 2.10 0.17
N VAL A 169 4.94 0.89 0.69
CA VAL A 169 6.00 0.12 1.36
C VAL A 169 7.26 -0.09 0.51
N LEU A 170 7.15 -0.01 -0.81
CA LEU A 170 8.30 -0.18 -1.72
C LEU A 170 9.38 0.88 -1.55
N ARG A 171 9.05 2.10 -1.10
CA ARG A 171 10.06 3.13 -0.80
C ARG A 171 10.97 2.76 0.38
N TYR A 172 10.55 1.80 1.20
CA TYR A 172 11.14 1.52 2.50
C TYR A 172 11.84 0.15 2.58
N SER A 173 11.80 -0.64 1.51
CA SER A 173 12.57 -1.89 1.46
C SER A 173 14.07 -1.58 1.36
N PRO A 174 14.96 -2.32 2.06
CA PRO A 174 16.40 -2.14 1.94
C PRO A 174 16.89 -2.22 0.49
N HIS A 175 16.29 -3.10 -0.30
CA HIS A 175 16.59 -3.27 -1.71
C HIS A 175 16.34 -1.97 -2.50
N ASN A 176 15.12 -1.43 -2.44
CA ASN A 176 14.74 -0.30 -3.26
C ASN A 176 15.43 0.99 -2.81
N ILE A 177 15.75 1.11 -1.52
CA ILE A 177 16.56 2.22 -1.02
C ILE A 177 17.99 2.15 -1.59
N LEU A 178 18.62 0.97 -1.61
CA LEU A 178 19.94 0.80 -2.21
C LEU A 178 19.90 1.09 -3.71
N LEU A 179 18.89 0.56 -4.42
CA LEU A 179 18.70 0.82 -5.84
C LEU A 179 18.57 2.32 -6.13
N ARG A 180 17.73 3.05 -5.36
CA ARG A 180 17.60 4.50 -5.51
C ARG A 180 18.94 5.21 -5.29
N LYS A 181 19.68 4.87 -4.24
CA LYS A 181 20.98 5.48 -3.93
C LYS A 181 21.96 5.26 -5.08
N LEU A 182 22.09 4.03 -5.58
CA LEU A 182 22.98 3.69 -6.69
C LEU A 182 22.63 4.50 -7.94
N LEU A 183 21.35 4.64 -8.25
CA LEU A 183 20.86 5.34 -9.43
C LEU A 183 20.97 6.87 -9.33
N LEU A 184 20.58 7.45 -8.20
CA LEU A 184 20.36 8.90 -8.08
C LEU A 184 21.43 9.64 -7.27
N THR A 185 22.06 8.99 -6.30
CA THR A 185 23.12 9.58 -5.48
C THR A 185 24.49 9.23 -6.05
N ASP A 186 24.76 7.93 -6.21
CA ASP A 186 26.07 7.45 -6.66
C ASP A 186 26.22 7.55 -8.18
N ARG A 187 25.08 7.66 -8.88
CA ARG A 187 24.99 7.79 -10.34
C ARG A 187 25.80 6.73 -11.10
N VAL A 188 25.75 5.48 -10.64
CA VAL A 188 26.60 4.38 -11.15
C VAL A 188 26.37 4.04 -12.63
N ILE A 189 25.28 4.54 -13.23
CA ILE A 189 24.97 4.43 -14.66
C ILE A 189 24.80 5.79 -15.36
N GLY A 190 25.18 6.89 -14.72
CA GLY A 190 25.02 8.24 -15.26
C GLY A 190 23.58 8.77 -15.17
N ASP A 191 23.06 9.31 -16.26
CA ASP A 191 21.66 9.74 -16.38
C ASP A 191 20.79 8.53 -16.78
N ILE A 192 19.62 8.40 -16.16
CA ILE A 192 18.65 7.35 -16.51
C ILE A 192 18.03 7.67 -17.87
N VAL A 193 18.14 6.74 -18.82
CA VAL A 193 17.54 6.80 -20.16
C VAL A 193 16.21 6.04 -20.18
N SER A 194 16.15 4.85 -19.59
CA SER A 194 14.92 4.05 -19.56
C SER A 194 14.85 3.10 -18.36
N LEU A 195 13.62 2.77 -17.94
CA LEU A 195 13.31 1.83 -16.87
C LEU A 195 12.31 0.77 -17.36
N GLU A 196 12.62 -0.49 -17.11
CA GLU A 196 11.67 -1.61 -17.19
C GLU A 196 11.42 -2.13 -15.78
N HIS A 197 10.17 -2.14 -15.33
CA HIS A 197 9.78 -2.66 -14.02
C HIS A 197 8.65 -3.68 -14.17
N CYS A 198 8.75 -4.81 -13.47
CA CYS A 198 7.72 -5.85 -13.51
C CYS A 198 7.30 -6.27 -12.10
N GLU A 199 5.99 -6.33 -11.90
CA GLU A 199 5.35 -7.02 -10.77
C GLU A 199 4.83 -8.38 -11.23
N PRO A 200 5.57 -9.47 -10.97
CA PRO A 200 5.06 -10.82 -11.17
C PRO A 200 4.13 -11.19 -10.01
N VAL A 201 2.81 -11.08 -10.20
CA VAL A 201 1.83 -11.26 -9.11
C VAL A 201 1.82 -12.71 -8.61
N GLY A 202 2.11 -13.69 -9.48
CA GLY A 202 2.08 -15.11 -9.17
C GLY A 202 0.73 -15.74 -9.54
N TRP A 203 0.76 -16.86 -10.25
CA TRP A 203 -0.44 -17.43 -10.89
C TRP A 203 -1.56 -17.75 -9.89
N TRP A 204 -1.23 -18.39 -8.76
CA TRP A 204 -2.21 -18.78 -7.76
C TRP A 204 -2.57 -17.62 -6.83
N HIS A 205 -1.61 -16.74 -6.53
CA HIS A 205 -1.85 -15.53 -5.74
C HIS A 205 -2.83 -14.61 -6.46
N PHE A 206 -2.70 -14.45 -7.78
CA PHE A 206 -3.68 -13.71 -8.56
C PHE A 206 -5.07 -14.36 -8.48
N SER A 207 -5.16 -15.69 -8.60
CA SER A 207 -6.43 -16.41 -8.46
C SER A 207 -7.07 -16.26 -7.07
N HIS A 208 -6.25 -16.15 -6.02
CA HIS A 208 -6.71 -15.91 -4.66
C HIS A 208 -7.27 -14.49 -4.51
N SER A 209 -6.49 -13.47 -4.85
CA SER A 209 -6.80 -12.07 -4.53
C SER A 209 -7.75 -11.39 -5.54
N TYR A 210 -7.58 -11.69 -6.84
CA TYR A 210 -8.18 -10.94 -7.96
C TYR A 210 -9.14 -11.77 -8.82
N VAL A 211 -9.35 -13.05 -8.49
CA VAL A 211 -10.38 -13.88 -9.12
C VAL A 211 -11.45 -14.30 -8.11
N ARG A 212 -11.03 -14.79 -6.94
CA ARG A 212 -11.94 -15.24 -5.88
C ARG A 212 -12.10 -14.25 -4.72
N GLY A 213 -11.08 -13.42 -4.52
CA GLY A 213 -10.91 -12.58 -3.34
C GLY A 213 -11.61 -11.23 -3.41
N ASN A 214 -11.21 -10.34 -2.50
CA ASN A 214 -11.85 -9.05 -2.28
C ASN A 214 -11.70 -8.09 -3.47
N TRP A 215 -10.61 -8.19 -4.24
CA TRP A 215 -10.28 -7.26 -5.31
C TRP A 215 -10.59 -7.80 -6.71
N ARG A 216 -11.49 -8.78 -6.80
CA ARG A 216 -11.84 -9.44 -8.07
C ARG A 216 -12.66 -8.57 -9.02
N ARG A 217 -13.35 -7.57 -8.48
CA ARG A 217 -14.17 -6.63 -9.23
C ARG A 217 -13.49 -5.27 -9.33
N ALA A 218 -13.60 -4.64 -10.50
CA ALA A 218 -13.19 -3.28 -10.72
C ALA A 218 -14.10 -2.30 -9.95
N THR A 219 -13.60 -1.08 -9.73
CA THR A 219 -14.40 0.02 -9.19
C THR A 219 -15.55 0.38 -10.15
N PRO A 220 -16.55 1.17 -9.71
CA PRO A 220 -17.59 1.66 -10.63
C PRO A 220 -17.06 2.41 -11.86
N ALA A 221 -15.87 3.02 -11.76
CA ALA A 221 -15.20 3.68 -12.89
C ALA A 221 -14.40 2.70 -13.78
N GLY A 222 -14.36 1.41 -13.42
CA GLY A 222 -13.66 0.37 -14.14
C GLY A 222 -12.17 0.30 -13.82
N ASP A 223 -11.73 0.79 -12.66
CA ASP A 223 -10.35 0.69 -12.18
C ASP A 223 -10.13 -0.65 -11.49
N GLY A 224 -9.13 -1.42 -11.93
CA GLY A 224 -8.95 -2.80 -11.49
C GLY A 224 -7.70 -3.07 -10.64
N SER A 225 -7.09 -4.23 -10.92
CA SER A 225 -5.89 -4.75 -10.27
C SER A 225 -4.69 -3.79 -10.29
N LEU A 226 -4.57 -2.88 -11.27
CA LEU A 226 -3.52 -1.86 -11.24
C LEU A 226 -3.61 -0.99 -9.98
N LEU A 227 -4.82 -0.59 -9.59
CA LEU A 227 -5.07 0.25 -8.41
C LEU A 227 -4.82 -0.50 -7.11
N THR A 228 -5.31 -1.73 -7.01
CA THR A 228 -5.31 -2.46 -5.74
C THR A 228 -4.01 -3.24 -5.51
N LYS A 229 -3.37 -3.71 -6.60
CA LYS A 229 -2.11 -4.45 -6.54
C LYS A 229 -0.88 -3.58 -6.71
N SER A 230 -0.92 -2.63 -7.63
CA SER A 230 0.28 -2.04 -8.23
C SER A 230 0.34 -0.51 -8.11
N CYS A 231 -0.54 0.12 -7.35
CA CYS A 231 -0.44 1.56 -7.11
C CYS A 231 0.88 1.96 -6.43
N HIS A 232 1.39 1.12 -5.53
CA HIS A 232 2.71 1.32 -4.93
C HIS A 232 3.87 1.02 -5.89
N ASP A 233 3.67 0.22 -6.95
CA ASP A 233 4.67 -0.03 -8.00
C ASP A 233 4.74 1.18 -8.97
N ILE A 234 3.58 1.79 -9.28
CA ILE A 234 3.52 3.09 -9.97
C ILE A 234 4.18 4.18 -9.12
N ASP A 235 3.88 4.24 -7.83
CA ASP A 235 4.56 5.15 -6.90
C ASP A 235 6.08 4.93 -6.90
N PHE A 236 6.56 3.69 -6.88
CA PHE A 236 7.99 3.38 -6.93
C PHE A 236 8.66 3.92 -8.20
N ILE A 237 8.02 3.79 -9.37
CA ILE A 237 8.52 4.36 -10.62
C ILE A 237 8.58 5.89 -10.53
N LEU A 238 7.52 6.54 -10.03
CA LEU A 238 7.50 7.99 -9.87
C LEU A 238 8.51 8.45 -8.83
N TRP A 239 8.73 7.69 -7.77
CA TRP A 239 9.75 7.97 -6.79
C TRP A 239 11.12 8.02 -7.46
N LEU A 240 11.49 6.98 -8.22
CA LEU A 240 12.78 6.91 -8.92
C LEU A 240 12.95 7.97 -10.02
N LEU A 241 11.89 8.26 -10.78
CA LEU A 241 12.01 9.03 -12.03
C LEU A 241 11.48 10.47 -11.95
N CYS A 242 10.60 10.76 -10.99
CA CYS A 242 9.99 12.08 -10.80
C CYS A 242 10.49 12.77 -9.54
N SER A 243 10.50 12.06 -8.41
CA SER A 243 10.82 12.66 -7.12
C SER A 243 12.32 12.92 -6.99
N PRO A 244 12.74 14.13 -6.63
CA PRO A 244 14.15 14.47 -6.52
C PRO A 244 14.85 13.61 -5.43
N PRO A 245 16.16 13.33 -5.57
CA PRO A 245 16.94 12.84 -4.44
C PRO A 245 16.94 13.88 -3.31
N SER A 246 17.21 13.45 -2.07
CA SER A 246 17.33 14.38 -0.94
C SER A 246 18.33 15.49 -1.31
N PRO A 247 18.03 16.80 -1.13
CA PRO A 247 19.01 17.83 -1.42
C PRO A 247 20.23 17.63 -0.53
N GLU A 248 21.41 17.74 -1.12
CA GLU A 248 22.65 17.99 -0.39
C GLU A 248 22.41 19.14 0.60
N PRO A 249 22.86 19.05 1.87
CA PRO A 249 22.69 20.13 2.86
C PRO A 249 23.21 21.50 2.40
N SER A 250 24.07 21.53 1.38
CA SER A 250 24.63 22.73 0.76
C SER A 250 23.84 23.27 -0.44
N SER A 251 22.76 22.62 -0.87
CA SER A 251 21.95 23.01 -2.02
C SER A 251 20.73 23.85 -1.59
N ASN A 252 20.75 25.15 -1.90
CA ASN A 252 19.57 26.03 -1.78
C ASN A 252 18.57 25.86 -2.94
N GLN A 253 18.77 24.89 -3.84
CA GLN A 253 17.84 24.63 -4.93
C GLN A 253 16.90 23.48 -4.57
N ALA A 254 15.64 23.82 -4.31
CA ALA A 254 14.55 22.85 -4.27
C ALA A 254 14.40 22.24 -5.67
N HIS A 255 14.93 21.04 -5.89
CA HIS A 255 14.70 20.30 -7.12
C HIS A 255 13.20 20.03 -7.25
N LYS A 256 12.56 20.56 -8.31
CA LYS A 256 11.15 20.30 -8.58
C LYS A 256 10.95 18.83 -8.99
N PRO A 257 9.79 18.22 -8.78
CA PRO A 257 9.52 16.91 -9.36
C PRO A 257 9.50 16.97 -10.90
N HIS A 258 10.08 15.97 -11.57
CA HIS A 258 10.05 15.84 -13.04
C HIS A 258 8.86 14.97 -13.44
N PHE A 259 7.76 15.58 -13.84
CA PHE A 259 6.53 14.84 -14.16
C PHE A 259 6.57 14.21 -15.55
N PRO A 260 5.89 13.06 -15.76
CA PRO A 260 5.77 12.49 -17.09
C PRO A 260 5.05 13.48 -18.01
N ARG A 261 5.45 13.56 -19.28
CA ARG A 261 4.68 14.21 -20.34
C ARG A 261 3.45 13.39 -20.70
N SER A 262 3.62 12.08 -20.85
CA SER A 262 2.55 11.20 -21.29
C SER A 262 2.54 9.83 -20.62
N ILE A 263 1.33 9.29 -20.49
CA ILE A 263 1.03 7.96 -19.94
C ILE A 263 0.15 7.22 -20.96
N SER A 264 0.48 5.97 -21.26
CA SER A 264 -0.41 5.05 -21.99
C SER A 264 -0.43 3.70 -21.28
N SER A 265 -1.49 2.94 -21.52
CA SER A 265 -1.74 1.69 -20.79
C SER A 265 -2.51 0.74 -21.68
N ALA A 266 -2.13 -0.53 -21.64
CA ALA A 266 -2.81 -1.59 -22.37
C ALA A 266 -2.88 -2.83 -21.47
N GLY A 267 -4.05 -3.45 -21.40
CA GLY A 267 -4.24 -4.61 -20.55
C GLY A 267 -5.64 -5.18 -20.69
N THR A 268 -5.79 -6.47 -20.38
CA THR A 268 -7.07 -7.15 -20.40
C THR A 268 -7.05 -8.33 -19.44
N MET A 269 -8.22 -8.86 -19.11
CA MET A 269 -8.33 -10.18 -18.48
C MET A 269 -8.13 -11.23 -19.58
N THR A 270 -7.08 -12.03 -19.53
CA THR A 270 -6.72 -12.98 -20.58
C THR A 270 -7.20 -14.40 -20.26
N GLN A 271 -6.95 -14.89 -19.04
CA GLN A 271 -7.10 -16.30 -18.69
C GLN A 271 -8.47 -16.62 -18.09
N PHE A 272 -8.93 -15.81 -17.15
CA PHE A 272 -10.08 -16.10 -16.29
C PHE A 272 -11.42 -15.80 -16.98
N ARG A 273 -11.65 -16.44 -18.14
CA ARG A 273 -12.87 -16.30 -18.95
C ARG A 273 -13.57 -17.63 -19.09
N GLN A 274 -14.90 -17.62 -19.10
CA GLN A 274 -15.70 -18.85 -19.23
C GLN A 274 -15.34 -19.66 -20.48
N LYS A 275 -15.04 -19.01 -21.60
CA LYS A 275 -14.59 -19.67 -22.85
C LYS A 275 -13.29 -20.48 -22.72
N HIS A 276 -12.48 -20.24 -21.68
CA HIS A 276 -11.23 -20.96 -21.41
C HIS A 276 -11.40 -22.06 -20.36
N LYS A 277 -12.63 -22.26 -19.86
CA LYS A 277 -12.94 -23.34 -18.92
C LYS A 277 -12.61 -24.70 -19.56
N PRO A 278 -11.89 -25.60 -18.85
CA PRO A 278 -11.62 -26.94 -19.36
C PRO A 278 -12.90 -27.70 -19.69
N VAL A 279 -12.94 -28.36 -20.85
CA VAL A 279 -14.11 -29.18 -21.26
C VAL A 279 -14.42 -30.26 -20.22
N SER A 280 -13.37 -30.86 -19.65
CA SER A 280 -13.49 -31.86 -18.58
C SER A 280 -14.12 -31.33 -17.29
N ALA A 281 -14.21 -30.01 -17.09
CA ALA A 281 -14.90 -29.42 -15.94
C ALA A 281 -16.43 -29.43 -16.08
N GLY A 282 -16.94 -29.64 -17.30
CA GLY A 282 -18.37 -29.60 -17.60
C GLY A 282 -19.05 -28.33 -17.06
N ASN A 283 -20.20 -28.51 -16.43
CA ASN A 283 -20.98 -27.41 -15.85
C ASN A 283 -20.60 -27.07 -14.40
N ALA A 284 -19.50 -27.63 -13.87
CA ALA A 284 -19.12 -27.39 -12.48
C ALA A 284 -18.80 -25.91 -12.23
N THR A 285 -19.37 -25.35 -11.16
CA THR A 285 -19.17 -23.97 -10.74
C THR A 285 -18.29 -23.86 -9.50
N ASN A 286 -18.12 -24.95 -8.74
CA ASN A 286 -17.28 -25.03 -7.56
C ASN A 286 -16.19 -26.11 -7.75
N CYS A 287 -15.00 -25.89 -7.18
CA CYS A 287 -13.89 -26.84 -7.31
C CYS A 287 -14.18 -28.20 -6.65
N LEU A 288 -14.92 -28.25 -5.54
CA LEU A 288 -15.20 -29.49 -4.81
C LEU A 288 -16.07 -30.49 -5.60
N SER A 289 -16.87 -30.01 -6.55
CA SER A 289 -17.71 -30.84 -7.43
C SER A 289 -17.16 -30.96 -8.86
N CYS A 290 -15.98 -30.39 -9.14
CA CYS A 290 -15.46 -30.27 -10.49
C CYS A 290 -14.70 -31.54 -10.93
N PRO A 291 -15.12 -32.22 -12.02
CA PRO A 291 -14.42 -33.40 -12.52
C PRO A 291 -12.99 -33.14 -13.00
N ALA A 292 -12.68 -31.89 -13.37
CA ALA A 292 -11.34 -31.48 -13.78
C ALA A 292 -10.45 -31.00 -12.63
N GLU A 293 -10.91 -31.03 -11.38
CA GLU A 293 -10.24 -30.37 -10.24
C GLU A 293 -8.78 -30.80 -10.09
N ARG A 294 -8.51 -32.12 -10.12
CA ARG A 294 -7.15 -32.65 -9.93
C ARG A 294 -6.17 -32.23 -11.03
N ASP A 295 -6.65 -32.06 -12.26
CA ASP A 295 -5.82 -31.61 -13.39
C ASP A 295 -5.75 -30.09 -13.52
N CYS A 296 -6.70 -29.36 -12.92
CA CYS A 296 -6.79 -27.91 -13.03
C CYS A 296 -5.69 -27.22 -12.20
N ASN A 297 -4.87 -26.37 -12.82
CA ASN A 297 -3.85 -25.59 -12.10
C ASN A 297 -4.49 -24.74 -10.98
N TYR A 298 -5.68 -24.19 -11.21
CA TYR A 298 -6.36 -23.27 -10.31
C TYR A 298 -7.33 -23.93 -9.31
N SER A 299 -7.21 -25.24 -9.05
CA SER A 299 -8.03 -25.90 -8.03
C SER A 299 -7.91 -25.21 -6.68
N ALA A 300 -9.05 -24.82 -6.11
CA ALA A 300 -9.11 -24.28 -4.75
C ALA A 300 -8.62 -25.32 -3.72
N VAL A 301 -8.94 -26.60 -3.91
CA VAL A 301 -8.52 -27.66 -2.99
C VAL A 301 -7.00 -27.80 -2.99
N LYS A 302 -6.38 -27.89 -4.18
CA LYS A 302 -4.91 -27.98 -4.28
C LYS A 302 -4.23 -26.75 -3.71
N ILE A 303 -4.77 -25.56 -3.98
CA ILE A 303 -4.17 -24.29 -3.51
C ILE A 303 -4.29 -24.15 -1.99
N TYR A 304 -5.46 -24.32 -1.40
CA TYR A 304 -5.68 -24.00 0.02
C TYR A 304 -5.40 -25.20 0.95
N ASN A 305 -5.81 -26.41 0.56
CA ASN A 305 -5.61 -27.59 1.39
C ASN A 305 -4.24 -28.22 1.12
N ASP A 306 -4.06 -28.85 -0.05
CA ASP A 306 -2.91 -29.72 -0.31
C ASP A 306 -1.57 -28.97 -0.22
N ARG A 307 -1.53 -27.72 -0.70
CA ARG A 307 -0.31 -26.90 -0.71
C ARG A 307 -0.01 -26.20 0.62
N HIS A 308 -1.02 -25.92 1.45
CA HIS A 308 -0.83 -25.13 2.67
C HIS A 308 -1.33 -25.88 3.92
N LEU A 309 -2.64 -26.04 4.09
CA LEU A 309 -3.17 -26.59 5.35
C LEU A 309 -2.68 -28.02 5.64
N ALA A 310 -2.62 -28.87 4.62
CA ALA A 310 -2.16 -30.26 4.74
C ALA A 310 -0.68 -30.38 5.15
N THR A 311 0.12 -29.32 4.92
CA THR A 311 1.51 -29.25 5.36
C THR A 311 1.65 -28.58 6.74
N GLY A 312 0.53 -28.32 7.43
CA GLY A 312 0.50 -27.61 8.72
C GLY A 312 0.61 -26.09 8.61
N HIS A 313 0.50 -25.51 7.41
CA HIS A 313 0.53 -24.06 7.21
C HIS A 313 -0.88 -23.48 7.36
N THR A 314 -1.11 -22.71 8.43
CA THR A 314 -2.41 -22.10 8.76
C THR A 314 -2.52 -20.61 8.44
N ALA A 315 -1.39 -19.93 8.20
CA ALA A 315 -1.35 -18.52 7.83
C ALA A 315 -1.77 -18.30 6.37
N TRP A 316 -1.54 -17.09 5.85
CA TRP A 316 -1.91 -16.69 4.49
C TRP A 316 -1.46 -17.75 3.45
N PRO A 317 -2.36 -18.22 2.57
CA PRO A 317 -3.69 -17.66 2.29
C PRO A 317 -4.85 -18.29 3.09
N VAL A 318 -4.60 -19.25 3.97
CA VAL A 318 -5.65 -20.09 4.59
C VAL A 318 -6.45 -19.30 5.63
N ASP A 319 -5.79 -18.49 6.46
CA ASP A 319 -6.40 -17.58 7.44
C ASP A 319 -7.32 -16.52 6.82
N ILE A 320 -7.15 -16.18 5.54
CA ILE A 320 -8.07 -15.31 4.80
C ILE A 320 -9.36 -16.05 4.43
N VAL A 321 -9.27 -17.35 4.13
CA VAL A 321 -10.44 -18.19 3.84
C VAL A 321 -11.19 -18.55 5.13
N CYS A 322 -10.44 -18.84 6.20
CA CYS A 322 -10.91 -19.28 7.50
C CYS A 322 -10.14 -18.52 8.61
N PRO A 323 -10.63 -17.37 9.09
CA PRO A 323 -9.91 -16.54 10.08
C PRO A 323 -9.52 -17.25 11.38
N ASP A 324 -10.27 -18.26 11.80
CA ASP A 324 -10.07 -19.04 13.02
C ASP A 324 -9.35 -20.38 12.80
N ILE A 325 -8.80 -20.62 11.60
CA ILE A 325 -8.23 -21.91 11.21
C ILE A 325 -7.06 -22.34 12.11
N GLU A 326 -6.22 -21.41 12.56
CA GLU A 326 -5.08 -21.72 13.44
C GLU A 326 -5.55 -22.27 14.79
N ASP A 327 -6.56 -21.65 15.40
CA ASP A 327 -7.13 -22.12 16.67
C ASP A 327 -7.77 -23.49 16.51
N VAL A 328 -8.52 -23.70 15.41
CA VAL A 328 -9.13 -25.00 15.13
C VAL A 328 -8.06 -26.07 14.91
N PHE A 329 -7.01 -25.75 14.16
CA PHE A 329 -5.89 -26.67 13.93
C PHE A 329 -5.19 -27.03 15.24
N ARG A 330 -4.89 -26.04 16.09
CA ARG A 330 -4.18 -26.23 17.37
C ARG A 330 -5.02 -26.99 18.41
N VAL A 331 -6.31 -26.66 18.53
CA VAL A 331 -7.18 -27.18 19.59
C VAL A 331 -7.86 -28.49 19.18
N GLN A 332 -8.31 -28.60 17.93
CA GLN A 332 -9.14 -29.71 17.43
C GLN A 332 -8.39 -30.63 16.45
N GLY A 333 -7.20 -30.22 15.98
CA GLY A 333 -6.34 -31.00 15.11
C GLY A 333 -6.59 -30.77 13.61
N GLY A 334 -5.66 -31.25 12.78
CA GLY A 334 -5.64 -30.99 11.34
C GLY A 334 -6.89 -31.45 10.58
N LYS A 335 -7.53 -32.57 10.98
CA LYS A 335 -8.76 -33.05 10.32
C LYS A 335 -9.95 -32.12 10.53
N ALA A 336 -10.06 -31.51 11.71
CA ALA A 336 -11.11 -30.56 12.01
C ALA A 336 -10.90 -29.26 11.21
N ALA A 337 -9.65 -28.79 11.14
CA ALA A 337 -9.27 -27.65 10.32
C ALA A 337 -9.54 -27.89 8.82
N GLU A 338 -9.15 -29.06 8.29
CA GLU A 338 -9.43 -29.45 6.91
C GLU A 338 -10.93 -29.47 6.62
N SER A 339 -11.73 -30.04 7.53
CA SER A 339 -13.19 -30.07 7.39
C SER A 339 -13.79 -28.66 7.37
N LEU A 340 -13.30 -27.74 8.22
CA LEU A 340 -13.70 -26.34 8.22
C LEU A 340 -13.34 -25.63 6.91
N LEU A 341 -12.10 -25.82 6.43
CA LEU A 341 -11.64 -25.25 5.18
C LEU A 341 -12.49 -25.75 4.00
N LEU A 342 -12.68 -27.07 3.88
CA LEU A 342 -13.47 -27.65 2.81
C LEU A 342 -14.93 -27.18 2.86
N ALA A 343 -15.51 -27.00 4.06
CA ALA A 343 -16.84 -26.41 4.19
C ALA A 343 -16.89 -24.97 3.64
N ARG A 344 -15.89 -24.13 3.94
CA ARG A 344 -15.79 -22.78 3.36
C ARG A 344 -15.57 -22.79 1.85
N LEU A 345 -14.74 -23.71 1.34
CA LEU A 345 -14.56 -23.89 -0.10
C LEU A 345 -15.80 -24.48 -0.79
N GLY A 346 -16.74 -25.07 -0.05
CA GLY A 346 -18.01 -25.54 -0.62
C GLY A 346 -19.02 -24.43 -0.87
N GLU A 347 -18.80 -23.23 -0.34
CA GLU A 347 -19.68 -22.10 -0.57
C GLU A 347 -19.63 -21.67 -2.05
N ASP A 348 -20.82 -21.49 -2.63
CA ASP A 348 -20.98 -21.15 -4.04
C ASP A 348 -22.21 -20.25 -4.27
N TYR A 349 -22.35 -19.69 -5.47
CA TYR A 349 -23.50 -18.88 -5.86
C TYR A 349 -24.05 -19.27 -7.23
N ASP A 350 -25.34 -19.04 -7.45
CA ASP A 350 -25.96 -19.11 -8.77
C ASP A 350 -26.42 -17.71 -9.18
N ARG A 351 -25.94 -17.24 -10.33
CA ARG A 351 -26.26 -15.90 -10.88
C ARG A 351 -27.75 -15.74 -11.20
N ASN A 352 -28.49 -16.84 -11.33
CA ASN A 352 -29.93 -16.80 -11.59
C ASN A 352 -30.77 -16.62 -10.33
N THR A 353 -30.20 -16.90 -9.14
CA THR A 353 -30.95 -16.91 -7.88
C THR A 353 -30.38 -15.95 -6.83
N MET A 354 -29.10 -15.59 -6.93
CA MET A 354 -28.45 -14.63 -6.05
C MET A 354 -28.27 -13.30 -6.76
N SER A 355 -28.66 -12.20 -6.09
CA SER A 355 -28.44 -10.85 -6.62
C SER A 355 -26.95 -10.53 -6.72
N ASP A 356 -26.60 -9.68 -7.69
CA ASP A 356 -25.21 -9.28 -7.91
C ASP A 356 -24.59 -8.62 -6.67
N SER A 357 -25.36 -7.79 -5.94
CA SER A 357 -24.91 -7.18 -4.68
C SER A 357 -24.54 -8.22 -3.62
N ASN A 358 -25.33 -9.30 -3.48
CA ASN A 358 -25.02 -10.37 -2.54
C ASN A 358 -23.78 -11.18 -2.96
N ILE A 359 -23.57 -11.36 -4.28
CA ILE A 359 -22.35 -11.98 -4.80
C ILE A 359 -21.15 -11.07 -4.49
N ALA A 360 -21.26 -9.77 -4.76
CA ALA A 360 -20.21 -8.76 -4.54
C ALA A 360 -19.80 -8.62 -3.08
N ALA A 361 -20.74 -8.76 -2.15
CA ALA A 361 -20.57 -8.47 -0.72
C ALA A 361 -19.49 -9.32 -0.01
N ARG A 362 -19.02 -10.41 -0.61
CA ARG A 362 -17.98 -11.26 -0.02
C ARG A 362 -17.19 -12.05 -1.08
N PRO A 363 -15.99 -12.56 -0.74
CA PRO A 363 -15.23 -13.47 -1.60
C PRO A 363 -15.79 -14.90 -1.62
N TRP A 364 -15.44 -15.66 -2.66
CA TRP A 364 -15.91 -17.04 -2.92
C TRP A 364 -14.73 -17.96 -3.26
N TYR A 365 -13.95 -18.35 -2.26
CA TYR A 365 -12.66 -19.01 -2.45
C TYR A 365 -12.73 -20.41 -3.08
N GLY A 366 -13.88 -21.08 -3.03
CA GLY A 366 -14.12 -22.36 -3.69
C GLY A 366 -14.54 -22.28 -5.16
N ARG A 367 -14.98 -21.11 -5.61
CA ARG A 367 -15.55 -20.88 -6.94
C ARG A 367 -14.55 -21.27 -8.04
N CYS A 368 -15.06 -21.86 -9.13
CA CYS A 368 -14.29 -22.08 -10.34
C CYS A 368 -13.82 -20.74 -10.91
N VAL A 369 -12.52 -20.60 -11.15
CA VAL A 369 -11.91 -19.34 -11.64
C VAL A 369 -12.45 -18.89 -13.01
N TYR A 370 -13.05 -19.79 -13.79
CA TYR A 370 -13.65 -19.48 -15.09
C TYR A 370 -15.15 -19.17 -15.00
N GLU A 371 -15.76 -19.34 -13.83
CA GLU A 371 -17.18 -19.06 -13.55
C GLU A 371 -17.36 -17.92 -12.52
N ALA A 372 -16.25 -17.40 -12.02
CA ALA A 372 -16.18 -16.29 -11.07
C ALA A 372 -16.66 -14.97 -11.71
N ASP A 373 -17.04 -14.03 -10.86
CA ASP A 373 -17.54 -12.69 -11.18
C ASP A 373 -16.42 -11.65 -11.29
N ASN A 374 -15.19 -12.08 -11.58
CA ASN A 374 -14.05 -11.20 -11.71
C ASN A 374 -14.00 -10.52 -13.08
N ASP A 375 -13.53 -9.28 -13.12
CA ASP A 375 -13.46 -8.46 -14.33
C ASP A 375 -12.17 -7.61 -14.44
N VAL A 376 -11.21 -7.82 -13.54
CA VAL A 376 -9.93 -7.09 -13.50
C VAL A 376 -8.85 -7.70 -14.40
N CYS A 377 -7.87 -6.88 -14.82
CA CYS A 377 -6.80 -7.29 -15.72
C CYS A 377 -5.81 -8.26 -15.04
N ASP A 378 -5.46 -9.35 -15.71
CA ASP A 378 -4.43 -10.29 -15.28
C ASP A 378 -3.08 -10.07 -16.02
N ASP A 379 -3.09 -9.21 -17.03
CA ASP A 379 -1.93 -8.72 -17.76
C ASP A 379 -2.16 -7.24 -18.12
N GLN A 380 -1.29 -6.36 -17.65
CA GLN A 380 -1.35 -4.94 -17.95
C GLN A 380 0.03 -4.29 -18.00
N VAL A 381 0.27 -3.55 -19.07
CA VAL A 381 1.47 -2.75 -19.29
C VAL A 381 1.13 -1.27 -19.26
N VAL A 382 1.87 -0.49 -18.49
CA VAL A 382 1.80 0.97 -18.46
C VAL A 382 3.12 1.54 -18.96
N THR A 383 3.07 2.51 -19.86
CA THR A 383 4.26 3.17 -20.40
C THR A 383 4.23 4.66 -20.15
N PHE A 384 5.40 5.22 -19.88
CA PHE A 384 5.60 6.61 -19.50
C PHE A 384 6.67 7.25 -20.36
N ALA A 385 6.53 8.55 -20.63
CA ALA A 385 7.57 9.35 -21.25
C ALA A 385 7.69 10.70 -20.54
N TRP A 386 8.92 11.13 -20.33
CA TRP A 386 9.32 12.45 -19.81
C TRP A 386 10.08 13.20 -20.90
N ASP A 387 9.94 14.52 -20.92
CA ASP A 387 10.76 15.39 -21.78
C ASP A 387 12.01 15.85 -21.04
N ASP A 388 12.97 16.46 -21.75
CA ASP A 388 14.12 17.10 -21.14
C ASP A 388 13.71 18.28 -20.24
N GLU A 389 14.42 18.50 -19.14
CA GLU A 389 14.28 19.73 -18.37
C GLU A 389 15.24 20.81 -18.87
N GLU A 390 14.65 21.89 -19.38
CA GLU A 390 15.38 23.06 -19.88
C GLU A 390 16.09 23.85 -18.77
N VAL A 391 15.72 23.65 -17.50
CA VAL A 391 16.26 24.38 -16.35
C VAL A 391 17.07 23.44 -15.47
N ALA A 392 18.23 23.93 -15.01
CA ALA A 392 19.11 23.15 -14.15
C ALA A 392 18.43 22.67 -12.84
N PRO A 393 18.73 21.44 -12.37
CA PRO A 393 19.60 20.46 -13.04
C PRO A 393 18.91 19.85 -14.27
N HIS A 394 19.63 19.81 -15.39
CA HIS A 394 19.11 19.27 -16.65
C HIS A 394 18.92 17.75 -16.52
N ARG A 395 17.69 17.32 -16.25
CA ARG A 395 17.31 15.90 -16.32
C ARG A 395 16.93 15.55 -17.74
N LEU A 396 17.51 14.47 -18.26
CA LEU A 396 17.24 14.00 -19.60
C LEU A 396 15.78 13.52 -19.77
N ALA A 397 15.30 13.61 -20.99
CA ALA A 397 14.14 12.86 -21.46
C ALA A 397 14.38 11.37 -21.20
N LYS A 398 13.33 10.68 -20.76
CA LYS A 398 13.41 9.27 -20.40
C LYS A 398 12.08 8.57 -20.60
N THR A 399 12.14 7.24 -20.60
CA THR A 399 10.96 6.39 -20.73
C THR A 399 10.89 5.39 -19.58
N ALA A 400 9.69 4.90 -19.29
CA ALA A 400 9.54 3.75 -18.40
C ALA A 400 8.42 2.83 -18.89
N SER A 401 8.57 1.54 -18.61
CA SER A 401 7.52 0.55 -18.74
C SER A 401 7.30 -0.16 -17.40
N PHE A 402 6.04 -0.37 -17.07
CA PHE A 402 5.59 -1.19 -15.96
C PHE A 402 4.80 -2.37 -16.49
N HIS A 403 5.09 -3.58 -16.04
CA HIS A 403 4.35 -4.79 -16.39
C HIS A 403 3.83 -5.51 -15.16
N MET A 404 2.51 -5.45 -14.93
CA MET A 404 1.82 -6.29 -13.96
C MET A 404 1.32 -7.56 -14.65
N ILE A 405 1.73 -8.72 -14.16
CA ILE A 405 1.45 -10.00 -14.83
C ILE A 405 1.13 -11.12 -13.85
N ALA A 406 0.03 -11.82 -14.08
CA ALA A 406 -0.45 -12.92 -13.24
C ALA A 406 0.26 -14.27 -13.47
N PRO A 407 0.39 -14.80 -14.70
CA PRO A 407 0.93 -16.14 -14.93
C PRO A 407 2.45 -16.20 -14.77
N THR A 408 2.93 -16.12 -13.53
CA THR A 408 4.35 -16.15 -13.19
C THR A 408 4.65 -17.23 -12.16
N GLU A 409 5.83 -17.85 -12.29
CA GLU A 409 6.39 -18.74 -11.27
C GLU A 409 6.72 -17.96 -10.01
N LYS A 410 7.46 -16.86 -10.18
CA LYS A 410 7.80 -15.91 -9.14
C LYS A 410 6.56 -15.16 -8.66
N GLN A 411 6.46 -14.93 -7.36
CA GLN A 411 5.32 -14.29 -6.72
C GLN A 411 5.78 -13.08 -5.92
N CYS A 412 5.37 -11.89 -6.34
CA CYS A 412 5.71 -10.60 -5.76
C CYS A 412 7.22 -10.31 -5.67
N GLU A 413 8.06 -11.12 -6.32
CA GLU A 413 9.49 -10.88 -6.49
C GLU A 413 9.69 -9.92 -7.66
N ARG A 414 9.56 -8.61 -7.38
CA ARG A 414 9.77 -7.55 -8.38
C ARG A 414 11.13 -7.69 -9.03
N ARG A 415 11.18 -7.33 -10.32
CA ARG A 415 12.40 -7.32 -11.14
C ARG A 415 12.39 -6.15 -12.11
N GLY A 416 13.55 -5.79 -12.62
CA GLY A 416 13.65 -4.76 -13.64
C GLY A 416 15.03 -4.53 -14.22
N ARG A 417 15.08 -3.63 -15.20
CA ARG A 417 16.30 -3.11 -15.81
C ARG A 417 16.25 -1.59 -15.85
N VAL A 418 17.40 -0.96 -15.64
CA VAL A 418 17.57 0.49 -15.78
C VAL A 418 18.74 0.73 -16.72
N TYR A 419 18.47 1.45 -17.80
CA TYR A 419 19.47 1.79 -18.80
C TYR A 419 19.90 3.23 -18.57
N GLY A 420 21.21 3.44 -18.46
CA GLY A 420 21.80 4.74 -18.25
C GLY A 420 22.79 5.13 -19.34
N THR A 421 23.31 6.35 -19.26
CA THR A 421 24.28 6.89 -20.22
C THR A 421 25.68 6.27 -20.11
N SER A 422 26.03 5.71 -18.95
CA SER A 422 27.35 5.10 -18.70
C SER A 422 27.31 3.67 -18.17
N GLY A 423 26.12 3.07 -18.05
CA GLY A 423 25.97 1.70 -17.57
C GLY A 423 24.56 1.17 -17.66
N GLU A 424 24.40 -0.08 -17.21
CA GLU A 424 23.11 -0.77 -17.12
C GLU A 424 22.95 -1.42 -15.74
N VAL A 425 21.77 -1.30 -15.14
CA VAL A 425 21.39 -2.03 -13.94
C VAL A 425 20.37 -3.11 -14.28
N SER A 426 20.55 -4.30 -13.73
CA SER A 426 19.49 -5.32 -13.62
C SER A 426 19.27 -5.65 -12.15
N TYR A 427 18.01 -5.84 -11.74
CA TYR A 427 17.69 -6.15 -10.35
C TYR A 427 16.53 -7.13 -10.25
N ASP A 428 16.52 -7.87 -9.15
CA ASP A 428 15.37 -8.60 -8.64
C ASP A 428 15.16 -8.25 -7.16
N SER A 429 14.31 -8.96 -6.43
CA SER A 429 14.05 -8.64 -5.02
C SER A 429 15.20 -8.97 -4.06
N THR A 430 16.33 -9.48 -4.56
CA THR A 430 17.47 -9.96 -3.78
C THR A 430 18.81 -9.35 -4.18
N THR A 431 19.03 -9.10 -5.47
CA THR A 431 20.31 -8.67 -6.01
C THR A 431 20.16 -7.47 -6.95
N ILE A 432 21.20 -6.64 -6.98
CA ILE A 432 21.35 -5.54 -7.93
C ILE A 432 22.67 -5.74 -8.66
N SER A 433 22.66 -5.86 -9.98
CA SER A 433 23.85 -5.98 -10.82
C SER A 433 24.03 -4.72 -11.65
N VAL A 434 25.21 -4.12 -11.59
CA VAL A 434 25.60 -2.91 -12.32
C VAL A 434 26.69 -3.26 -13.32
N TYR A 435 26.42 -3.06 -14.61
CA TYR A 435 27.39 -3.18 -15.69
C TYR A 435 27.89 -1.80 -16.10
N ASP A 436 29.19 -1.56 -16.02
CA ASP A 436 29.83 -0.28 -16.36
C ASP A 436 30.35 -0.32 -17.81
N PHE A 437 29.99 0.68 -18.62
CA PHE A 437 30.38 0.71 -20.04
C PHE A 437 31.85 1.05 -20.28
N ALA A 438 32.48 1.80 -19.37
CA ALA A 438 33.88 2.20 -19.50
C ALA A 438 34.83 1.04 -19.17
N THR A 439 34.49 0.22 -18.17
CA THR A 439 35.33 -0.91 -17.75
C THR A 439 34.90 -2.25 -18.36
N ALA A 440 33.65 -2.35 -18.83
CA ALA A 440 33.01 -3.60 -19.24
C ALA A 440 32.94 -4.65 -18.11
N GLU A 441 32.89 -4.19 -16.85
CA GLU A 441 32.80 -5.05 -15.66
C GLU A 441 31.41 -4.99 -15.04
N THR A 442 31.00 -6.11 -14.43
CA THR A 442 29.76 -6.20 -13.64
C THR A 442 30.08 -6.24 -12.16
N THR A 443 29.51 -5.31 -11.40
CA THR A 443 29.49 -5.36 -9.92
C THR A 443 28.12 -5.87 -9.45
N VAL A 444 28.11 -6.86 -8.57
CA VAL A 444 26.88 -7.41 -7.98
C VAL A 444 26.79 -7.01 -6.51
N PHE A 445 25.65 -6.45 -6.13
CA PHE A 445 25.31 -6.09 -4.76
C PHE A 445 24.24 -7.04 -4.23
N ASP A 446 24.61 -7.85 -3.23
CA ASP A 446 23.66 -8.65 -2.47
C ASP A 446 22.95 -7.76 -1.43
N VAL A 447 21.63 -7.69 -1.48
CA VAL A 447 20.87 -6.91 -0.49
C VAL A 447 20.76 -7.72 0.79
N PRO A 448 21.27 -7.21 1.93
CA PRO A 448 21.17 -7.91 3.20
C PRO A 448 19.70 -8.16 3.54
N LYS A 449 19.37 -9.42 3.85
CA LYS A 449 18.04 -9.75 4.35
C LYS A 449 17.80 -9.00 5.68
N PRO A 450 16.62 -8.41 5.88
CA PRO A 450 16.22 -7.90 7.20
C PRO A 450 16.39 -9.00 8.27
N PRO A 451 16.56 -8.61 9.55
CA PRO A 451 16.59 -9.56 10.66
C PRO A 451 15.39 -10.54 10.64
N PRO A 452 15.54 -11.76 11.20
CA PRO A 452 14.42 -12.70 11.32
C PRO A 452 13.18 -12.05 11.93
N GLY A 453 12.01 -12.27 11.33
CA GLY A 453 10.74 -11.64 11.72
C GLY A 453 10.48 -10.23 11.18
N GLN A 454 11.48 -9.59 10.54
CA GLN A 454 11.34 -8.27 9.89
C GLN A 454 11.38 -8.36 8.35
N ASN A 455 11.61 -9.55 7.80
CA ASN A 455 11.62 -9.83 6.37
C ASN A 455 10.23 -10.23 5.84
N GLU A 456 9.21 -10.23 6.70
CA GLU A 456 7.84 -10.54 6.32
C GLU A 456 7.25 -9.39 5.48
N SER A 457 6.67 -9.73 4.34
CA SER A 457 6.00 -8.82 3.38
C SER A 457 6.90 -7.75 2.73
N HIS A 458 6.89 -7.72 1.39
CA HIS A 458 7.56 -6.71 0.54
C HIS A 458 9.06 -6.47 0.85
N GLY A 459 9.79 -7.52 1.21
CA GLY A 459 11.24 -7.44 1.49
C GLY A 459 11.57 -6.54 2.70
N GLY A 460 10.66 -6.43 3.68
CA GLY A 460 10.83 -5.58 4.86
C GLY A 460 10.35 -4.13 4.70
N GLY A 461 9.69 -3.81 3.58
CA GLY A 461 9.11 -2.48 3.34
C GLY A 461 8.07 -2.07 4.38
N ASP A 462 7.27 -3.02 4.87
CA ASP A 462 6.26 -2.80 5.92
C ASP A 462 6.89 -2.29 7.24
N PHE A 463 7.92 -2.99 7.71
CA PHE A 463 8.68 -2.61 8.90
C PHE A 463 9.41 -1.29 8.70
N GLY A 464 10.01 -1.10 7.52
CA GLY A 464 10.67 0.15 7.15
C GLY A 464 9.70 1.34 7.21
N LEU A 465 8.50 1.19 6.65
CA LEU A 465 7.48 2.23 6.62
C LEU A 465 6.98 2.57 8.03
N ALA A 466 6.55 1.58 8.81
CA ALA A 466 6.07 1.79 10.17
C ALA A 466 7.14 2.45 11.06
N LYS A 467 8.40 1.98 10.97
CA LYS A 467 9.51 2.58 11.69
C LYS A 467 9.70 4.05 11.34
N GLN A 468 9.72 4.38 10.04
CA GLN A 468 9.90 5.76 9.59
C GLN A 468 8.73 6.66 10.00
N PHE A 469 7.49 6.15 9.95
CA PHE A 469 6.32 6.87 10.43
C PHE A 469 6.43 7.17 11.92
N VAL A 470 6.71 6.17 12.77
CA VAL A 470 6.85 6.39 14.23
C VAL A 470 8.03 7.33 14.54
N SER A 471 9.16 7.22 13.84
CA SER A 471 10.28 8.17 14.01
C SER A 471 9.90 9.61 13.62
N ALA A 472 9.04 9.78 12.61
CA ALA A 472 8.52 11.10 12.26
C ALA A 472 7.64 11.67 13.39
N VAL A 473 6.75 10.85 13.96
CA VAL A 473 5.90 11.22 15.09
C VAL A 473 6.73 11.56 16.31
N GLU A 474 7.71 10.73 16.65
CA GLU A 474 8.64 10.96 17.77
C GLU A 474 9.39 12.29 17.61
N ALA A 475 9.84 12.61 16.40
CA ALA A 475 10.52 13.87 16.12
C ALA A 475 9.58 15.08 16.32
N VAL A 476 8.33 15.00 15.86
CA VAL A 476 7.34 16.07 16.05
C VAL A 476 7.00 16.27 17.52
N GLU A 477 6.76 15.19 18.25
CA GLU A 477 6.50 15.22 19.70
C GLU A 477 7.73 15.69 20.50
N GLY A 478 8.94 15.53 19.93
CA GLY A 478 10.19 16.09 20.43
C GLY A 478 10.44 17.55 20.06
N GLY A 479 9.52 18.20 19.32
CA GLY A 479 9.56 19.62 18.99
C GLY A 479 10.04 19.96 17.56
N LEU A 480 10.30 18.97 16.70
CA LEU A 480 10.58 19.21 15.29
C LEU A 480 9.30 19.63 14.55
N ASP A 481 9.40 20.55 13.59
CA ASP A 481 8.24 20.89 12.77
C ASP A 481 7.80 19.72 11.87
N VAL A 482 6.50 19.67 11.58
CA VAL A 482 5.86 18.57 10.86
C VAL A 482 6.41 18.43 9.44
N GLU A 483 6.66 19.53 8.73
CA GLU A 483 7.13 19.48 7.35
C GLU A 483 8.54 18.88 7.26
N THR A 484 9.44 19.31 8.13
CA THR A 484 10.80 18.77 8.24
C THR A 484 10.77 17.30 8.66
N ALA A 485 9.94 16.93 9.64
CA ALA A 485 9.79 15.55 10.08
C ALA A 485 9.21 14.65 8.97
N GLN A 486 8.14 15.10 8.30
CA GLN A 486 7.50 14.43 7.17
C GLN A 486 8.52 14.18 6.06
N TRP A 487 9.26 15.20 5.67
CA TRP A 487 10.27 15.09 4.63
C TRP A 487 11.42 14.15 5.03
N ARG A 488 12.00 14.35 6.22
CA ARG A 488 13.19 13.62 6.68
C ARG A 488 12.92 12.14 6.93
N PHE A 489 11.81 11.83 7.60
CA PHE A 489 11.52 10.48 8.06
C PHE A 489 10.57 9.75 7.11
N VAL A 490 9.49 10.37 6.65
CA VAL A 490 8.58 9.67 5.72
C VAL A 490 9.07 9.76 4.28
N GLY A 491 9.50 10.93 3.81
CA GLY A 491 10.01 11.12 2.44
C GLY A 491 8.94 10.99 1.35
N CYS A 492 7.67 11.17 1.72
CA CYS A 492 6.52 11.24 0.82
C CYS A 492 5.49 12.17 1.45
N SER A 493 4.99 13.17 0.73
CA SER A 493 3.89 14.02 1.20
C SER A 493 2.52 13.41 0.84
N LEU A 494 1.45 13.91 1.46
CA LEU A 494 0.09 13.57 1.05
C LEU A 494 -0.19 13.97 -0.41
N GLU A 495 0.35 15.12 -0.86
CA GLU A 495 0.24 15.54 -2.26
C GLU A 495 0.90 14.54 -3.20
N GLU A 496 2.10 14.05 -2.86
CA GLU A 496 2.81 13.06 -3.65
C GLU A 496 2.10 11.70 -3.66
N ALA A 497 1.49 11.30 -2.53
CA ALA A 497 0.64 10.13 -2.45
C ALA A 497 -0.60 10.26 -3.36
N VAL A 498 -1.30 11.39 -3.33
CA VAL A 498 -2.47 11.63 -4.19
C VAL A 498 -2.07 11.67 -5.66
N ARG A 499 -0.94 12.29 -5.98
CA ARG A 499 -0.43 12.39 -7.35
C ARG A 499 -0.04 11.02 -7.93
N SER A 500 0.59 10.15 -7.15
CA SER A 500 0.91 8.79 -7.62
C SER A 500 -0.35 7.96 -7.86
N HIS A 501 -1.38 8.11 -7.02
CA HIS A 501 -2.70 7.52 -7.30
C HIS A 501 -3.35 8.12 -8.56
N ALA A 502 -3.22 9.43 -8.78
CA ALA A 502 -3.72 10.07 -10.00
C ALA A 502 -3.06 9.51 -11.28
N VAL A 503 -1.78 9.12 -11.23
CA VAL A 503 -1.11 8.43 -12.34
C VAL A 503 -1.73 7.05 -12.60
N VAL A 504 -2.14 6.32 -11.55
CA VAL A 504 -2.86 5.05 -11.70
C VAL A 504 -4.21 5.27 -12.39
N PHE A 505 -5.00 6.25 -11.95
CA PHE A 505 -6.29 6.57 -12.57
C PHE A 505 -6.12 7.04 -14.02
N ALA A 506 -5.07 7.82 -14.32
CA ALA A 506 -4.72 8.19 -15.70
C ALA A 506 -4.36 6.96 -16.55
N ALA A 507 -3.60 6.01 -16.01
CA ALA A 507 -3.27 4.77 -16.71
C ALA A 507 -4.51 3.90 -16.94
N GLU A 508 -5.43 3.83 -15.98
CA GLU A 508 -6.68 3.10 -16.17
C GLU A 508 -7.61 3.78 -17.18
N GLU A 509 -7.71 5.12 -17.18
CA GLU A 509 -8.43 5.89 -18.19
C GLU A 509 -7.83 5.69 -19.59
N ALA A 510 -6.49 5.75 -19.72
CA ALA A 510 -5.76 5.46 -20.95
C ALA A 510 -6.06 4.07 -21.51
N ARG A 511 -6.13 3.04 -20.65
CA ARG A 511 -6.44 1.66 -21.03
C ARG A 511 -7.86 1.52 -21.54
N ARG A 512 -8.84 2.07 -20.81
CA ARG A 512 -10.25 1.93 -21.16
C ARG A 512 -10.64 2.71 -22.40
N GLU A 513 -10.05 3.89 -22.58
CA GLU A 513 -10.33 4.78 -23.71
C GLU A 513 -9.37 4.57 -24.89
N GLU A 514 -8.47 3.59 -24.79
CA GLU A 514 -7.48 3.23 -25.81
C GLU A 514 -6.70 4.44 -26.35
N ARG A 515 -6.21 5.29 -25.43
CA ARG A 515 -5.54 6.54 -25.80
C ARG A 515 -4.32 6.86 -24.94
N VAL A 516 -3.55 7.84 -25.42
CA VAL A 516 -2.46 8.44 -24.64
C VAL A 516 -3.02 9.59 -23.80
N VAL A 517 -2.75 9.56 -22.50
CA VAL A 517 -3.00 10.67 -21.59
C VAL A 517 -1.80 11.62 -21.61
N LYS A 518 -2.05 12.90 -21.89
CA LYS A 518 -1.08 13.98 -21.68
C LYS A 518 -1.23 14.48 -20.24
N TRP A 519 -0.22 14.23 -19.41
CA TRP A 519 -0.31 14.36 -17.96
C TRP A 519 -0.68 15.77 -17.51
N GLU A 520 0.03 16.80 -17.98
CA GLU A 520 -0.18 18.18 -17.54
C GLU A 520 -1.62 18.65 -17.80
N SER A 521 -2.12 18.48 -19.03
CA SER A 521 -3.48 18.86 -19.39
C SER A 521 -4.53 18.05 -18.63
N TRP A 522 -4.30 16.74 -18.48
CA TRP A 522 -5.25 15.85 -17.80
C TRP A 522 -5.32 16.16 -16.31
N TRP A 523 -4.18 16.29 -15.65
CA TRP A 523 -4.11 16.58 -14.23
C TRP A 523 -4.68 17.97 -13.90
N GLY A 524 -4.32 18.97 -14.70
CA GLY A 524 -4.87 20.32 -14.57
C GLY A 524 -6.39 20.35 -14.73
N GLU A 525 -6.94 19.57 -15.66
CA GLU A 525 -8.39 19.44 -15.82
C GLU A 525 -9.06 18.80 -14.60
N LYS A 526 -8.54 17.66 -14.10
CA LYS A 526 -9.11 16.98 -12.92
C LYS A 526 -9.10 17.88 -11.69
N LEU A 527 -8.01 18.61 -11.45
CA LEU A 527 -7.92 19.58 -10.36
C LEU A 527 -8.95 20.71 -10.51
N ARG A 528 -9.11 21.26 -11.72
CA ARG A 528 -10.10 22.32 -12.01
C ARG A 528 -11.54 21.84 -11.77
N VAL A 529 -11.88 20.65 -12.28
CA VAL A 529 -13.22 20.04 -12.09
C VAL A 529 -13.50 19.81 -10.62
N SER A 530 -12.55 19.20 -9.90
CA SER A 530 -12.70 18.90 -8.49
C SER A 530 -12.79 20.17 -7.63
N ALA A 531 -12.06 21.24 -7.98
CA ALA A 531 -12.16 22.54 -7.30
C ALA A 531 -13.52 23.23 -7.55
N ALA A 532 -14.12 23.07 -8.73
CA ALA A 532 -15.45 23.61 -9.02
C ALA A 532 -16.55 22.87 -8.25
N ALA A 533 -16.47 21.53 -8.18
CA ALA A 533 -17.40 20.70 -7.42
C ALA A 533 -17.36 20.98 -5.91
N TRP A 534 -16.19 21.35 -5.38
CA TRP A 534 -16.03 21.70 -3.96
C TRP A 534 -16.62 23.06 -3.56
N LYS A 535 -16.68 24.01 -4.51
CA LYS A 535 -17.20 25.37 -4.27
C LYS A 535 -18.73 25.44 -4.41
N ALA A 536 -19.34 24.45 -5.05
CA ALA A 536 -20.79 24.30 -5.20
C ALA A 536 -21.37 23.58 -3.99
#